data_AF-A0A931QEY3-F1
#
_entry.id   AF-A0A931QEY3-F1
#
_cell.length_a   1.000
_cell.length_b   1.000
_cell.length_c   1.000
_cell.angle_alpha   90.00
_cell.angle_beta   90.00
_cell.angle_gamma   90.00
#
_symmetry.space_group_name_H-M   'P 1'
#
loop_
_entity.id
_entity.type
_entity.pdbx_description
1 polymer ?
#
loop_
_entity_poly.entity_id
_entity_poly.type
_entity_poly.pdbx_seq_one_letter_code
_entity_poly.pdbx_strand_id
1 'polypeptide(L)'
;MKTPAGKECKYFYGNYFRGRNEEECRLLKASGQSWTADLCHTCPVPAILQANACEFLQLRGTVSRPLDSFFQRRVQVSAYCEKTNRSVTEPQIGCGECHPLPPIFEVKK
;
A
#
# COMPACT_ATOMS: atom_id res chain seq x y z
N MET A 1 5.58 -9.40 -7.51
CA MET A 1 6.30 -10.48 -6.80
C MET A 1 5.53 -10.80 -5.53
N LYS A 2 5.46 -12.07 -5.14
CA LYS A 2 4.86 -12.48 -3.87
C LYS A 2 5.76 -12.06 -2.70
N THR A 3 5.16 -11.39 -1.74
CA THR A 3 5.78 -11.08 -0.44
C THR A 3 5.99 -12.35 0.39
N PRO A 4 6.75 -12.29 1.50
CA PRO A 4 6.85 -13.41 2.46
C PRO A 4 5.49 -13.88 3.00
N ALA A 5 4.48 -13.00 3.01
CA ALA A 5 3.10 -13.34 3.37
C ALA A 5 2.27 -13.93 2.20
N GLY A 6 2.90 -14.22 1.06
CA GLY A 6 2.26 -14.86 -0.11
C GLY A 6 1.40 -13.93 -0.98
N LYS A 7 1.31 -12.64 -0.66
CA LYS A 7 0.51 -11.65 -1.41
C LYS A 7 1.34 -10.93 -2.46
N GLU A 8 0.77 -10.65 -3.63
CA GLU A 8 1.40 -9.80 -4.66
C GLU A 8 1.52 -8.36 -4.18
N CYS A 9 2.71 -7.76 -4.31
CA CYS A 9 2.95 -6.36 -3.97
C CYS A 9 3.98 -5.74 -4.90
N LYS A 10 3.66 -4.59 -5.51
CA LYS A 10 4.57 -3.88 -6.42
C LYS A 10 5.80 -3.28 -5.72
N TYR A 11 5.71 -3.06 -4.41
CA TYR A 11 6.80 -2.49 -3.61
C TYR A 11 7.75 -3.54 -3.05
N PHE A 12 7.40 -4.82 -3.11
CA PHE A 12 8.27 -5.89 -2.66
C PHE A 12 9.23 -6.29 -3.79
N TYR A 13 10.51 -6.41 -3.43
CA TYR A 13 11.55 -6.90 -4.30
C TYR A 13 12.34 -8.00 -3.59
N GLY A 14 12.58 -9.09 -4.29
CA GLY A 14 13.43 -10.19 -3.82
C GLY A 14 14.46 -10.55 -4.88
N ASN A 15 15.72 -10.66 -4.49
CA ASN A 15 16.82 -11.09 -5.33
C ASN A 15 17.34 -12.44 -4.84
N TYR A 16 16.95 -13.50 -5.54
CA TYR A 16 17.33 -14.88 -5.24
C TYR A 16 18.33 -15.46 -6.24
N PHE A 17 18.92 -14.62 -7.10
CA PHE A 17 19.77 -15.09 -8.18
C PHE A 17 21.08 -15.64 -7.63
N ARG A 18 21.43 -16.88 -8.04
CA ARG A 18 22.70 -17.56 -7.71
C ARG A 18 23.01 -17.58 -6.21
N GLY A 19 22.02 -17.95 -5.39
CA GLY A 19 22.19 -18.11 -3.94
C GLY A 19 22.15 -16.80 -3.14
N ARG A 20 21.86 -15.67 -3.79
CA ARG A 20 21.48 -14.45 -3.06
C ARG A 20 20.14 -14.67 -2.35
N ASN A 21 19.92 -13.91 -1.28
CA ASN A 21 18.66 -13.89 -0.56
C ASN A 21 18.44 -12.48 0.00
N GLU A 22 18.37 -11.50 -0.90
CA GLU A 22 18.17 -10.09 -0.54
C GLU A 22 16.69 -9.76 -0.77
N GLU A 23 16.00 -9.37 0.28
CA GLU A 23 14.61 -8.93 0.22
C GLU A 23 14.51 -7.47 0.69
N GLU A 24 13.66 -6.68 0.05
CA GLU A 24 13.37 -5.32 0.48
C GLU A 24 11.91 -4.93 0.23
N CYS A 25 11.43 -4.00 1.07
CA CYS A 25 10.20 -3.25 0.81
C CYS A 25 10.56 -1.83 0.38
N ARG A 26 10.41 -1.54 -0.91
CA ARG A 26 10.76 -0.25 -1.51
C ARG A 26 9.90 0.91 -0.98
N LEU A 27 8.66 0.64 -0.56
CA LEU A 27 7.79 1.63 0.08
C LEU A 27 8.36 2.14 1.41
N LEU A 28 8.80 1.20 2.26
CA LEU A 28 9.39 1.53 3.56
C LEU A 28 10.79 2.12 3.40
N LYS A 29 11.59 1.58 2.46
CA LYS A 29 12.92 2.12 2.11
C LYS A 29 12.83 3.58 1.68
N ALA A 30 11.87 3.94 0.82
CA ALA A 30 11.64 5.33 0.40
C ALA A 30 11.25 6.26 1.57
N SER A 31 10.69 5.70 2.64
CA SER A 31 10.31 6.45 3.85
C SER A 31 11.39 6.40 4.94
N GLY A 32 12.57 5.84 4.65
CA GLY A 32 13.67 5.66 5.62
C GLY A 32 13.35 4.68 6.75
N GLN A 33 12.36 3.80 6.55
CA GLN A 33 11.90 2.86 7.57
C GLN A 33 12.62 1.52 7.43
N SER A 34 12.90 0.88 8.57
CA SER A 34 13.43 -0.48 8.60
C SER A 34 12.34 -1.49 8.27
N TRP A 35 12.61 -2.40 7.34
CA TRP A 35 11.70 -3.47 6.96
C TRP A 35 12.19 -4.83 7.49
N THR A 36 11.24 -5.69 7.81
CA THR A 36 11.45 -7.11 8.15
C THR A 36 10.28 -7.92 7.61
N ALA A 37 10.50 -9.20 7.29
CA ALA A 37 9.51 -10.06 6.62
C ALA A 37 8.18 -10.20 7.39
N ASP A 38 8.21 -10.16 8.72
CA ASP A 38 7.02 -10.21 9.59
C ASP A 38 6.01 -9.09 9.30
N LEU A 39 6.49 -7.91 8.88
CA LEU A 39 5.63 -6.77 8.55
C LEU A 39 4.70 -7.07 7.37
N CYS A 40 5.07 -7.98 6.47
CA CYS A 40 4.24 -8.33 5.33
C CYS A 40 2.93 -9.06 5.72
N HIS A 41 2.90 -9.73 6.87
CA HIS A 41 1.70 -10.44 7.32
C HIS A 41 0.57 -9.49 7.75
N THR A 42 0.92 -8.30 8.23
CA THR A 42 -0.03 -7.27 8.68
C THR A 42 -0.11 -6.06 7.76
N CYS A 43 0.64 -6.05 6.65
CA CYS A 43 0.72 -4.93 5.73
C CYS A 43 -0.59 -4.75 4.94
N PRO A 44 -1.23 -3.57 4.96
CA PRO A 44 -2.46 -3.32 4.20
C PRO A 44 -2.22 -3.04 2.70
N VAL A 45 -0.98 -2.74 2.31
CA VAL A 45 -0.63 -2.29 0.95
C VAL A 45 -1.08 -3.27 -0.16
N PRO A 46 -0.88 -4.60 -0.05
CA PRO A 46 -1.35 -5.52 -1.09
C PRO A 46 -2.87 -5.43 -1.32
N ALA A 47 -3.65 -5.28 -0.25
CA ALA A 47 -5.11 -5.16 -0.37
C ALA A 47 -5.52 -3.83 -1.02
N ILE A 48 -4.85 -2.73 -0.67
CA ILE A 48 -5.06 -1.42 -1.31
C ILE A 48 -4.76 -1.49 -2.80
N LEU A 49 -3.62 -2.08 -3.19
CA LEU A 49 -3.24 -2.19 -4.60
C LEU A 49 -4.15 -3.09 -5.42
N GLN A 50 -4.78 -4.09 -4.80
CA GLN A 50 -5.78 -4.94 -5.45
C GLN A 50 -7.12 -4.23 -5.62
N ALA A 51 -7.53 -3.42 -4.65
CA ALA A 51 -8.81 -2.71 -4.67
C ALA A 51 -8.77 -1.43 -5.52
N ASN A 52 -7.64 -0.74 -5.56
CA ASN A 52 -7.49 0.54 -6.22
C ASN A 52 -6.25 0.60 -7.13
N ALA A 53 -6.52 0.71 -8.44
CA ALA A 53 -5.50 0.79 -9.48
C ALA A 53 -5.25 2.22 -9.99
N CYS A 54 -5.74 3.25 -9.29
CA CYS A 54 -5.54 4.65 -9.68
C CYS A 54 -4.05 4.99 -9.78
N GLU A 55 -3.63 5.48 -10.95
CA GLU A 55 -2.23 5.85 -11.22
C GLU A 55 -1.76 7.06 -10.40
N PHE A 56 -2.69 7.95 -10.04
CA PHE A 56 -2.41 9.16 -9.25
C PHE A 56 -2.37 8.90 -7.75
N LEU A 57 -2.66 7.67 -7.30
CA LEU A 57 -2.65 7.32 -5.87
C LEU A 57 -1.23 6.97 -5.43
N GLN A 58 -0.63 7.86 -4.64
CA GLN A 58 0.64 7.62 -3.99
C GLN A 58 0.43 7.11 -2.57
N LEU A 59 1.14 6.05 -2.22
CA LEU A 59 1.17 5.48 -0.88
C LEU A 59 2.49 5.84 -0.20
N ARG A 60 2.42 6.15 1.09
CA ARG A 60 3.58 6.28 1.97
C ARG A 60 3.42 5.33 3.14
N GLY A 61 4.46 4.54 3.42
CA GLY A 61 4.45 3.55 4.50
C GLY A 61 5.31 4.00 5.68
N THR A 62 4.79 3.86 6.89
CA THR A 62 5.56 4.02 8.14
C THR A 62 5.42 2.78 9.01
N VAL A 63 6.41 2.50 9.86
CA VAL A 63 6.32 1.42 10.83
C VAL A 63 5.93 2.01 12.17
N SER A 64 4.78 1.60 12.71
CA SER A 64 4.34 2.01 14.04
C SER A 64 4.18 0.81 14.97
N ARG A 65 4.20 1.08 16.27
CA ARG A 65 3.84 0.13 17.33
C ARG A 65 2.62 0.68 18.04
N PRO A 66 1.41 0.46 17.49
CA PRO A 66 0.22 1.02 18.09
C PRO A 66 -0.08 0.29 19.41
N LEU A 67 -0.51 1.06 20.41
CA LEU A 67 -0.71 0.60 21.79
C LEU A 67 -1.81 -0.47 21.89
N ASP A 68 -2.78 -0.43 20.97
CA ASP A 68 -3.91 -1.35 20.85
C ASP A 68 -3.53 -2.75 20.33
N SER A 69 -2.36 -2.91 19.72
CA SER A 69 -1.96 -4.12 19.00
C SER A 69 -0.91 -4.93 19.75
N PHE A 70 -0.97 -4.97 21.08
CA PHE A 70 0.02 -5.64 21.95
C PHE A 70 1.46 -5.25 21.60
N PHE A 71 1.70 -3.99 21.23
CA PHE A 71 3.01 -3.46 20.81
C PHE A 71 3.64 -4.13 19.57
N GLN A 72 2.89 -4.93 18.81
CA GLN A 72 3.37 -5.51 17.57
C GLN A 72 3.64 -4.42 16.53
N ARG A 73 4.77 -4.52 15.84
CA ARG A 73 5.09 -3.61 14.73
C ARG A 73 4.16 -3.86 13.56
N ARG A 74 3.63 -2.79 12.97
CA ARG A 74 2.75 -2.84 11.80
C ARG A 74 3.09 -1.74 10.81
N VAL A 75 2.75 -1.98 9.55
CA VAL A 75 2.85 -0.96 8.49
C VAL A 75 1.60 -0.10 8.54
N GLN A 76 1.77 1.19 8.79
CA GLN A 76 0.75 2.20 8.59
C GLN A 76 0.92 2.82 7.22
N VAL A 77 -0.19 3.15 6.57
CA VAL A 77 -0.19 3.73 5.22
C VAL A 77 -0.96 5.03 5.22
N SER A 78 -0.34 6.08 4.70
CA SER A 78 -1.06 7.27 4.26
C SER A 78 -1.13 7.28 2.74
N ALA A 79 -2.22 7.82 2.22
CA ALA A 79 -2.46 7.89 0.79
C ALA A 79 -2.73 9.33 0.36
N TYR A 80 -2.23 9.68 -0.82
CA TYR A 80 -2.36 11.00 -1.41
C TYR A 80 -2.67 10.86 -2.89
N CYS A 81 -3.64 11.64 -3.37
CA CYS A 81 -3.97 11.71 -4.78
C CYS A 81 -3.27 12.91 -5.41
N GLU A 82 -2.36 12.66 -6.35
CA GLU A 82 -1.60 13.71 -7.04
C GLU A 82 -2.49 14.56 -7.97
N LYS A 83 -3.53 13.96 -8.57
CA LYS A 83 -4.44 14.67 -9.48
C LYS A 83 -5.29 15.72 -8.76
N THR A 84 -5.80 15.38 -7.58
CA THR A 84 -6.68 16.27 -6.79
C THR A 84 -5.94 17.03 -5.71
N ASN A 85 -4.65 16.72 -5.50
CA ASN A 85 -3.80 17.26 -4.43
C ASN A 85 -4.42 17.17 -3.03
N ARG A 86 -4.92 15.99 -2.67
CA ARG A 86 -5.57 15.75 -1.36
C ARG A 86 -5.17 14.41 -0.76
N SER A 87 -5.20 14.33 0.56
CA SER A 87 -5.14 13.06 1.27
C SER A 87 -6.36 12.21 0.94
N VAL A 88 -6.16 10.90 0.87
CA VAL A 88 -7.21 9.92 0.61
C VAL A 88 -7.43 9.13 1.90
N THR A 89 -8.62 9.28 2.50
CA THR A 89 -8.98 8.64 3.77
C THR A 89 -9.10 7.12 3.62
N GLU A 90 -9.76 6.65 2.56
CA GLU A 90 -9.96 5.23 2.28
C GLU A 90 -9.26 4.86 0.96
N PRO A 91 -7.97 4.47 1.02
CA PRO A 91 -7.18 4.24 -0.20
C PRO A 91 -7.69 3.09 -1.07
N GLN A 92 -8.47 2.16 -0.51
CA GLN A 92 -9.13 1.08 -1.25
C GLN A 92 -10.23 1.61 -2.19
N ILE A 93 -10.82 2.77 -1.89
CA ILE A 93 -11.86 3.41 -2.70
C ILE A 93 -11.24 4.48 -3.62
N GLY A 94 -10.27 5.25 -3.10
CA GLY A 94 -9.65 6.36 -3.83
C GLY A 94 -10.29 7.71 -3.53
N CYS A 95 -9.93 8.74 -4.31
CA CYS A 95 -10.35 10.11 -4.04
C CYS A 95 -11.76 10.49 -4.52
N GLY A 96 -12.46 9.59 -5.23
CA GLY A 96 -13.79 9.84 -5.81
C GLY A 96 -13.82 10.70 -7.08
N GLU A 97 -12.74 11.41 -7.41
CA GLU A 97 -12.70 12.33 -8.56
C GLU A 97 -11.87 11.79 -9.75
N CYS A 98 -10.94 10.86 -9.51
CA CYS A 98 -10.08 10.33 -10.59
C CYS A 98 -10.83 9.43 -11.57
N HIS A 99 -11.81 8.67 -11.08
CA HIS A 99 -12.58 7.68 -11.83
C HIS A 99 -14.06 7.89 -11.56
N PRO A 100 -14.70 8.88 -12.21
CA PRO A 100 -16.13 9.13 -12.02
C PRO A 100 -16.93 7.93 -12.53
N LEU A 101 -18.10 7.72 -11.92
CA LEU A 101 -19.04 6.71 -12.40
C LEU A 101 -19.48 7.07 -13.83
N PRO A 102 -19.55 6.10 -14.74
CA PRO A 102 -20.10 6.34 -16.07
C PRO A 102 -21.53 6.90 -15.98
N PRO A 103 -21.95 7.81 -16.90
CA PRO A 103 -23.27 8.44 -16.85
C PRO A 103 -24.46 7.46 -16.85
N ILE A 104 -24.29 6.23 -17.34
CA ILE A 104 -25.32 5.18 -17.29
C ILE A 104 -25.74 4.79 -15.87
N PHE A 105 -24.88 5.07 -14.88
CA PHE A 105 -25.15 4.81 -13.46
C PHE A 105 -25.61 6.06 -12.70
N GLU A 106 -25.70 7.22 -13.36
CA GLU A 106 -26.26 8.41 -12.74
C GLU A 106 -27.77 8.25 -12.60
N VAL A 107 -28.22 8.01 -11.36
CA VAL A 107 -29.64 7.98 -11.03
C VAL A 107 -30.19 9.40 -11.23
N LYS A 108 -31.01 9.59 -12.28
CA LYS A 108 -31.80 10.81 -12.43
C LYS A 108 -32.73 10.92 -11.23
N LYS A 109 -32.44 11.88 -10.35
CA LYS A 109 -33.34 12.31 -9.28
C LYS A 109 -34.45 13.18 -9.84
#